data_AF-A0A6I4YUI0-F1
#
_entry.id   AF-A0A6I4YUI0-F1
#
_cell.length_a   1.000
_cell.length_b   1.000
_cell.length_c   1.000
_cell.angle_alpha   90.00
_cell.angle_beta   90.00
_cell.angle_gamma   90.00
#
_symmetry.space_group_name_H-M   'P 1'
#
loop_
_entity.id
_entity.type
_entity.pdbx_description
1 polymer ?
#
loop_
_entity_poly.entity_id
_entity_poly.type
_entity_poly.pdbx_seq_one_letter_code
_entity_poly.pdbx_strand_id
1 'polypeptide(L)'
;MLLRSWGISLLAVAFFVGHASAEEARTDDDDPMVNVQGVGVNRVLAVLRHVPDAASDSCLNAVGAMHKAQKQLEGIENNEDDPDIALVRDVLSSDMEDVVTMCGADAQTLCREKAGQDAGLAKLCAALPHDSSDDAQ
;
A
#
# COMPACT_ATOMS: atom_id res chain seq x y z
N MET A 1 21.20 -30.67 56.72
CA MET A 1 21.81 -30.64 55.37
C MET A 1 20.71 -30.28 54.37
N LEU A 2 20.67 -29.02 53.95
CA LEU A 2 19.67 -28.48 53.01
C LEU A 2 20.16 -28.70 51.58
N LEU A 3 19.42 -29.48 50.78
CA LEU A 3 19.67 -29.64 49.35
C LEU A 3 19.21 -28.36 48.63
N ARG A 4 20.17 -27.64 48.01
CA ARG A 4 19.94 -26.41 47.25
C ARG A 4 19.32 -26.78 45.89
N SER A 5 18.02 -26.55 45.76
CA SER A 5 17.30 -26.58 44.49
C SER A 5 17.65 -25.32 43.69
N TRP A 6 18.35 -25.46 42.57
CA TRP A 6 18.59 -24.37 41.63
C TRP A 6 17.35 -24.17 40.76
N GLY A 7 16.73 -23.00 40.88
CA GLY A 7 15.59 -22.59 40.06
C GLY A 7 16.00 -22.37 38.61
N ILE A 8 15.35 -23.09 37.71
CA ILE A 8 15.43 -22.86 36.26
C ILE A 8 14.60 -21.61 35.99
N SER A 9 15.27 -20.48 35.78
CA SER A 9 14.64 -19.23 35.37
C SER A 9 14.26 -19.34 33.89
N LEU A 10 12.99 -19.61 33.61
CA LEU A 10 12.39 -19.53 32.29
C LEU A 10 12.18 -18.05 31.93
N LEU A 11 13.13 -17.48 31.19
CA LEU A 11 12.94 -16.20 30.50
C LEU A 11 12.01 -16.44 29.31
N ALA A 12 10.74 -16.07 29.45
CA ALA A 12 9.80 -16.00 28.34
C ALA A 12 10.21 -14.84 27.41
N VAL A 13 10.76 -15.17 26.25
CA VAL A 13 11.00 -14.20 25.17
C VAL A 13 9.65 -13.88 24.54
N ALA A 14 9.06 -12.74 24.90
CA ALA A 14 7.90 -12.21 24.21
C ALA A 14 8.33 -11.68 22.83
N PHE A 15 8.08 -12.47 21.78
CA PHE A 15 8.10 -11.98 20.41
C PHE A 15 6.93 -11.01 20.25
N PHE A 16 7.22 -9.71 20.24
CA PHE A 16 6.28 -8.70 19.76
C PHE A 16 6.10 -8.91 18.27
N VAL A 17 5.00 -9.56 17.88
CA VAL A 17 4.53 -9.56 16.48
C VAL A 17 3.99 -8.15 16.21
N GLY A 18 4.85 -7.26 15.74
CA GLY A 18 4.43 -5.98 15.19
C GLY A 18 3.54 -6.24 13.97
N HIS A 19 2.25 -5.96 14.10
CA HIS A 19 1.34 -5.93 12.96
C HIS A 19 1.66 -4.66 12.16
N ALA A 20 2.47 -4.79 11.11
CA ALA A 20 2.53 -3.79 10.07
C ALA A 20 1.15 -3.77 9.41
N SER A 21 0.31 -2.80 9.79
CA SER A 21 -0.94 -2.56 9.09
C SER A 21 -0.58 -2.11 7.68
N ALA A 22 -1.09 -2.81 6.67
CA ALA A 22 -0.91 -2.39 5.29
C ALA A 22 -1.65 -1.07 5.10
N GLU A 23 -0.92 0.04 5.17
CA GLU A 23 -1.49 1.37 5.05
C GLU A 23 -2.05 1.56 3.64
N GLU A 24 -3.28 2.06 3.56
CA GLU A 24 -4.01 2.29 2.30
C GLU A 24 -3.67 3.66 1.75
N ALA A 25 -3.85 3.84 0.44
CA ALA A 25 -3.81 5.18 -0.13
C ALA A 25 -5.04 5.95 0.32
N ARG A 26 -4.83 7.19 0.76
CA ARG A 26 -5.88 8.13 1.12
C ARG A 26 -6.84 8.34 -0.05
N THR A 27 -8.10 8.48 0.30
CA THR A 27 -9.17 8.93 -0.57
C THR A 27 -9.83 10.12 0.11
N ASP A 28 -9.98 11.22 -0.60
CA ASP A 28 -10.54 12.46 -0.06
C ASP A 28 -11.72 12.88 -0.93
N ASP A 29 -12.94 12.85 -0.39
CA ASP A 29 -14.14 13.21 -1.15
C ASP A 29 -14.18 14.70 -1.55
N ASP A 30 -13.44 15.56 -0.83
CA ASP A 30 -13.33 16.99 -1.11
C ASP A 30 -12.22 17.30 -2.13
N ASP A 31 -11.30 16.35 -2.37
CA ASP A 31 -10.27 16.41 -3.41
C ASP A 31 -10.46 15.29 -4.46
N PRO A 32 -11.19 15.56 -5.56
CA PRO A 32 -11.52 14.53 -6.55
C PRO A 32 -10.28 13.93 -7.22
N MET A 33 -9.16 14.64 -7.27
CA MET A 33 -7.92 14.13 -7.86
C MET A 33 -7.31 13.06 -6.94
N VAL A 34 -7.15 13.38 -5.65
CA VAL A 34 -6.66 12.45 -4.65
C VAL A 34 -7.60 11.25 -4.50
N ASN A 35 -8.92 11.45 -4.58
CA ASN A 35 -9.88 10.34 -4.51
C ASN A 35 -9.69 9.33 -5.66
N VAL A 36 -9.65 9.80 -6.91
CA VAL A 36 -9.55 8.93 -8.09
C VAL A 36 -8.23 8.15 -8.06
N GLN A 37 -7.13 8.81 -7.72
CA GLN A 37 -5.81 8.19 -7.61
C GLN A 37 -5.76 7.18 -6.46
N GLY A 38 -6.25 7.55 -5.28
CA GLY A 38 -6.30 6.68 -4.11
C GLY A 38 -7.11 5.40 -4.36
N VAL A 39 -8.24 5.51 -5.04
CA VAL A 39 -9.04 4.34 -5.46
C VAL A 39 -8.24 3.44 -6.41
N GLY A 40 -7.49 4.01 -7.36
CA GLY A 40 -6.62 3.27 -8.27
C GLY A 40 -5.53 2.49 -7.52
N VAL A 41 -4.80 3.17 -6.64
CA VAL A 41 -3.78 2.56 -5.80
C VAL A 41 -4.36 1.42 -4.97
N ASN A 42 -5.47 1.66 -4.28
CA ASN A 42 -6.07 0.66 -3.39
C ASN A 42 -6.50 -0.61 -4.13
N ARG A 43 -6.96 -0.50 -5.39
CA ARG A 43 -7.27 -1.66 -6.24
C ARG A 43 -6.02 -2.46 -6.61
N VAL A 44 -4.95 -1.77 -7.02
CA VAL A 44 -3.67 -2.40 -7.35
C VAL A 44 -3.08 -3.11 -6.13
N LEU A 45 -3.04 -2.43 -4.99
CA LEU A 45 -2.54 -3.01 -3.75
C LEU A 45 -3.41 -4.16 -3.26
N ALA A 46 -4.73 -4.15 -3.48
CA ALA A 46 -5.59 -5.28 -3.13
C ALA A 46 -5.20 -6.56 -3.88
N VAL A 47 -4.84 -6.46 -5.17
CA VAL A 47 -4.34 -7.60 -5.96
C VAL A 47 -3.02 -8.11 -5.38
N LEU A 48 -2.05 -7.23 -5.12
CA LEU A 48 -0.74 -7.62 -4.60
C LEU A 48 -0.81 -8.13 -3.16
N ARG A 49 -1.74 -7.65 -2.33
CA ARG A 49 -1.98 -8.18 -0.98
C ARG A 49 -2.46 -9.64 -0.98
N HIS A 50 -3.07 -10.09 -2.07
CA HIS A 50 -3.47 -11.50 -2.23
C HIS A 50 -2.26 -12.43 -2.38
N VAL A 51 -1.18 -11.94 -3.02
CA VAL A 51 0.11 -12.64 -3.14
C VAL A 51 1.26 -11.63 -2.93
N PRO A 52 1.64 -11.35 -1.66
CA PRO A 52 2.58 -10.27 -1.33
C PRO A 52 3.95 -10.40 -2.00
N ASP A 53 4.41 -11.63 -2.21
CA ASP A 53 5.70 -11.93 -2.84
C ASP A 53 5.75 -11.57 -4.34
N ALA A 54 4.63 -11.17 -4.94
CA ALA A 54 4.57 -10.71 -6.32
C ALA A 54 4.91 -9.22 -6.48
N ALA A 55 5.00 -8.46 -5.39
CA ALA A 55 5.40 -7.05 -5.44
C ALA A 55 6.91 -6.92 -5.62
N SER A 56 7.32 -6.16 -6.64
CA SER A 56 8.73 -5.83 -6.88
C SER A 56 9.26 -4.82 -5.87
N ASP A 57 10.58 -4.75 -5.70
CA ASP A 57 11.22 -3.71 -4.90
C ASP A 57 10.85 -2.29 -5.36
N SER A 58 10.67 -2.08 -6.67
CA SER A 58 10.20 -0.79 -7.21
C SER A 58 8.79 -0.44 -6.74
N CYS A 59 7.86 -1.40 -6.74
CA CYS A 59 6.53 -1.20 -6.19
C CYS A 59 6.59 -0.87 -4.69
N LEU A 60 7.34 -1.65 -3.91
CA LEU A 60 7.47 -1.44 -2.46
C LEU A 60 8.08 -0.08 -2.13
N ASN A 61 9.07 0.37 -2.89
CA ASN A 61 9.67 1.70 -2.73
C ASN A 61 8.68 2.82 -3.06
N ALA A 62 7.89 2.69 -4.13
CA ALA A 62 6.86 3.67 -4.48
C ALA A 62 5.78 3.77 -3.38
N VAL A 63 5.32 2.63 -2.87
CA VAL A 63 4.36 2.59 -1.74
C VAL A 63 4.94 3.29 -0.50
N GLY A 64 6.21 3.04 -0.20
CA GLY A 64 6.89 3.70 0.93
C GLY A 64 7.00 5.22 0.77
N ALA A 65 7.25 5.72 -0.45
CA ALA A 65 7.25 7.16 -0.74
C ALA A 65 5.86 7.76 -0.54
N MET A 66 4.83 7.13 -1.11
CA MET A 66 3.44 7.53 -0.96
C MET A 66 3.00 7.58 0.51
N HIS A 67 3.29 6.57 1.33
CA HIS A 67 2.97 6.60 2.77
C HIS A 67 3.68 7.74 3.50
N LYS A 68 4.92 8.04 3.13
CA LYS A 68 5.65 9.17 3.69
C LYS A 68 4.97 10.51 3.36
N ALA A 69 4.52 10.71 2.13
CA ALA A 69 3.79 11.91 1.73
C ALA A 69 2.45 12.04 2.47
N GLN A 70 1.69 10.95 2.61
CA GLN A 70 0.42 10.94 3.38
C GLN A 70 0.65 11.32 4.84
N LYS A 71 1.71 10.81 5.46
CA LYS A 71 2.06 11.14 6.84
C LYS A 71 2.52 12.59 7.00
N GLN A 72 3.16 13.17 5.99
CA GLN A 72 3.48 14.60 5.99
C GLN A 72 2.21 15.42 5.90
N LEU A 73 1.29 15.04 5.01
CA LEU A 73 0.00 15.70 4.84
C LEU A 73 -0.80 15.70 6.15
N GLU A 74 -0.87 14.56 6.84
CA GLU A 74 -1.47 14.43 8.18
C GLU A 74 -0.90 15.40 9.22
N GLY A 75 0.41 15.61 9.18
CA GLY A 75 1.08 16.50 10.11
C GLY A 75 0.70 17.97 9.91
N ILE A 76 0.45 18.38 8.67
CA ILE A 76 0.22 19.78 8.30
C ILE A 76 -1.27 20.13 8.10
N GLU A 77 -2.14 19.17 7.80
CA GLU A 77 -3.58 19.39 7.63
C GLU A 77 -4.27 19.95 8.89
N ASN A 78 -3.72 19.69 10.07
CA ASN A 78 -4.21 20.27 11.32
C ASN A 78 -3.94 21.79 11.43
N ASN A 79 -3.23 22.36 10.47
CA ASN A 79 -2.83 23.75 10.40
C ASN A 79 -3.20 24.28 9.00
N GLU A 80 -4.48 24.59 8.78
CA GLU A 80 -5.04 24.93 7.45
C GLU A 80 -4.33 26.11 6.74
N ASP A 81 -3.57 26.93 7.47
CA ASP A 81 -2.77 28.04 6.94
C ASP A 81 -1.34 27.64 6.54
N ASP A 82 -0.99 26.35 6.61
CA ASP A 82 0.36 25.88 6.28
C ASP A 82 0.60 25.99 4.75
N PRO A 83 1.58 26.80 4.32
CA PRO A 83 1.84 27.04 2.90
C PRO A 83 2.28 25.78 2.15
N ASP A 84 2.71 24.74 2.85
CA ASP A 84 3.22 23.51 2.26
C ASP A 84 2.09 22.51 1.93
N ILE A 85 0.84 22.73 2.37
CA ILE A 85 -0.30 21.81 2.11
C ILE A 85 -0.46 21.51 0.62
N ALA A 86 -0.46 22.55 -0.21
CA ALA A 86 -0.64 22.39 -1.66
C ALA A 86 0.52 21.60 -2.29
N LEU A 87 1.76 21.85 -1.83
CA LEU A 87 2.94 21.15 -2.31
C LEU A 87 2.92 19.67 -1.89
N VAL A 88 2.57 19.37 -0.65
CA VAL A 88 2.51 17.98 -0.16
C VAL A 88 1.37 17.21 -0.83
N ARG A 89 0.23 17.84 -1.12
CA ARG A 89 -0.84 17.23 -1.92
C ARG A 89 -0.38 16.89 -3.34
N ASP A 90 0.38 17.76 -3.98
CA ASP A 90 0.95 17.51 -5.31
C ASP A 90 1.95 16.34 -5.30
N VAL A 91 2.86 16.33 -4.32
CA VAL A 91 3.80 15.21 -4.10
C VAL A 91 3.04 13.91 -3.85
N LEU A 92 2.01 13.93 -3.00
CA LEU A 92 1.18 12.75 -2.74
C LEU A 92 0.50 12.24 -4.02
N SER A 93 -0.06 13.14 -4.82
CA SER A 93 -0.67 12.80 -6.11
C SER A 93 0.33 12.15 -7.06
N SER A 94 1.53 12.71 -7.17
CA SER A 94 2.63 12.14 -7.96
C SER A 94 3.04 10.76 -7.45
N ASP A 95 3.17 10.59 -6.14
CA ASP A 95 3.54 9.30 -5.54
C ASP A 95 2.44 8.24 -5.75
N MET A 96 1.16 8.63 -5.73
CA MET A 96 0.05 7.72 -6.07
C MET A 96 0.11 7.27 -7.54
N GLU A 97 0.45 8.16 -8.47
CA GLU A 97 0.65 7.82 -9.88
C GLU A 97 1.81 6.84 -10.08
N ASP A 98 2.92 7.07 -9.37
CA ASP A 98 4.07 6.15 -9.36
C ASP A 98 3.68 4.78 -8.81
N VAL A 99 2.88 4.72 -7.74
CA VAL A 99 2.37 3.45 -7.20
C VAL A 99 1.51 2.72 -8.22
N VAL A 100 0.55 3.40 -8.87
CA VAL A 100 -0.29 2.77 -9.89
C VAL A 100 0.57 2.24 -11.05
N THR A 101 1.58 3.00 -11.47
CA THR A 101 2.47 2.60 -12.57
C THR A 101 3.33 1.39 -12.20
N MET A 102 4.07 1.48 -11.10
CA MET A 102 5.05 0.47 -10.70
C MET A 102 4.36 -0.80 -10.18
N CYS A 103 3.41 -0.66 -9.27
CA CYS A 103 2.67 -1.80 -8.71
C CYS A 103 1.62 -2.35 -9.68
N GLY A 104 1.12 -1.53 -10.61
CA GLY A 104 0.16 -1.98 -11.63
C GLY A 104 0.76 -3.02 -12.55
N ALA A 105 2.01 -2.86 -12.97
CA ALA A 105 2.72 -3.85 -13.78
C ALA A 105 2.86 -5.21 -13.07
N ASP A 106 3.19 -5.19 -11.77
CA ASP A 106 3.29 -6.39 -10.93
C ASP A 106 1.92 -7.05 -10.76
N ALA A 107 0.89 -6.28 -10.45
CA ALA A 107 -0.48 -6.76 -10.29
C ALA A 107 -1.02 -7.38 -11.59
N GLN A 108 -0.80 -6.73 -12.74
CA GLN A 108 -1.19 -7.26 -14.04
C GLN A 108 -0.46 -8.58 -14.35
N THR A 109 0.82 -8.68 -14.00
CA THR A 109 1.60 -9.91 -14.19
C THR A 109 1.06 -11.04 -13.32
N LEU A 110 0.82 -10.78 -12.04
CA LEU A 110 0.18 -11.74 -11.14
C LEU A 110 -1.18 -12.21 -11.68
N CYS A 111 -2.01 -11.28 -12.17
CA CYS A 111 -3.30 -11.60 -12.75
C CYS A 111 -3.19 -12.51 -13.98
N ARG A 112 -2.28 -12.23 -14.92
CA ARG A 112 -2.08 -13.07 -16.11
C ARG A 112 -1.65 -14.50 -15.74
N GLU A 113 -0.81 -14.65 -14.73
CA GLU A 113 -0.24 -15.95 -14.37
C GLU A 113 -1.15 -16.80 -13.49
N LYS A 114 -1.90 -16.17 -12.59
CA LYS A 114 -2.55 -16.86 -11.46
C LYS A 114 -4.06 -16.69 -11.38
N ALA A 115 -4.68 -15.73 -12.07
CA ALA A 115 -6.13 -15.51 -11.96
C ALA A 115 -6.97 -16.74 -12.35
N GLY A 116 -6.52 -17.56 -13.31
CA GLY A 116 -7.21 -18.79 -13.69
C GLY A 116 -7.16 -19.90 -12.63
N GLN A 117 -6.34 -19.75 -11.59
CA GLN A 117 -6.09 -20.75 -10.55
C GLN A 117 -6.75 -20.38 -9.22
N ASP A 118 -7.17 -19.12 -9.07
CA ASP A 118 -7.73 -18.58 -7.83
C ASP A 118 -8.89 -17.62 -8.14
N ALA A 119 -10.10 -18.00 -7.73
CA ALA A 119 -11.31 -17.22 -7.97
C ALA A 119 -11.36 -15.89 -7.20
N GLY A 120 -10.71 -15.82 -6.03
CA GLY A 120 -10.59 -14.59 -5.25
C GLY A 120 -9.68 -13.59 -5.97
N LEU A 121 -8.52 -14.07 -6.43
CA LEU A 121 -7.61 -13.28 -7.24
C LEU A 121 -8.25 -12.83 -8.55
N ALA A 122 -8.97 -13.72 -9.24
CA ALA A 122 -9.69 -13.38 -10.47
C ALA A 122 -10.66 -12.21 -10.27
N LYS A 123 -11.39 -12.19 -9.14
CA LYS A 123 -12.30 -11.09 -8.80
C LYS A 123 -11.57 -9.77 -8.58
N LEU A 124 -10.42 -9.80 -7.90
CA LEU A 124 -9.60 -8.60 -7.67
C LEU A 124 -9.01 -8.08 -8.99
N CYS A 125 -8.52 -8.98 -9.84
CA CYS A 125 -7.99 -8.65 -11.16
C CYS A 125 -9.01 -7.99 -12.08
N ALA A 126 -10.27 -8.43 -12.03
CA ALA A 126 -11.37 -7.82 -12.80
C ALA A 126 -11.72 -6.39 -12.37
N ALA A 127 -11.26 -5.94 -11.19
CA ALA A 127 -11.46 -4.59 -10.70
C ALA A 127 -10.34 -3.62 -11.10
N LEU A 128 -9.21 -4.13 -11.61
CA LEU A 128 -8.12 -3.28 -12.09
C LEU A 128 -8.58 -2.47 -13.32
N PRO A 129 -8.15 -1.20 -13.46
CA PRO A 129 -8.36 -0.47 -14.69
C PRO A 129 -7.67 -1.23 -15.83
N HIS A 130 -8.42 -1.57 -16.88
CA HIS A 130 -7.83 -2.02 -18.13
C HIS A 130 -7.20 -0.81 -18.80
N ASP A 131 -5.89 -0.87 -19.11
CA ASP A 131 -5.26 0.10 -20.00
C ASP A 131 -6.00 0.08 -21.34
N SER A 132 -6.96 0.98 -21.53
CA SER A 132 -7.55 1.27 -22.82
C SER A 132 -6.54 2.09 -23.61
N SER A 133 -5.55 1.40 -24.19
CA SER A 133 -4.75 1.91 -25.30
C SER A 133 -5.58 2.04 -26.60
N ASP A 134 -6.87 2.36 -26.49
CA ASP A 134 -7.87 2.35 -27.59
C ASP A 134 -8.57 3.72 -27.78
N ASP A 135 -8.10 4.80 -27.15
CA ASP A 135 -8.56 6.18 -27.45
C ASP A 135 -7.56 6.93 -28.35
N ALA A 136 -7.05 6.22 -29.36
CA ALA A 136 -6.51 6.82 -30.57
C ALA A 136 -7.46 6.54 -31.73
N GLN A 137 -8.50 7.37 -31.87
CA GLN A 137 -9.22 7.57 -33.13
C GLN A 137 -10.01 8.87 -33.13
#